data_AF-A0A9C7V368-F1
#
_entry.id   AF-A0A9C7V368-F1
#
_cell.length_a   1.000
_cell.length_b   1.000
_cell.length_c   1.000
_cell.angle_alpha   90.00
_cell.angle_beta   90.00
_cell.angle_gamma   90.00
#
_symmetry.space_group_name_H-M   'P 1'
#
loop_
_entity.id
_entity.type
_entity.pdbx_description
1 polymer ?
#
loop_
_entity_poly.entity_id
_entity_poly.type
_entity_poly.pdbx_seq_one_letter_code
_entity_poly.pdbx_strand_id
1 'polypeptide(L)' 'DAGISLCDAVNFIVEKYDLVRTDRRGFNAETQSPLLSSIDILRARKATGLMTRNDYRTVTDITTGKYREVQP' A
#
# COMPACT_ATOMS: atom_id res chain seq x y z
N ASP A 1 5.40 -19.18 -0.57
CA ASP A 1 4.20 -18.70 0.11
C ASP A 1 3.99 -17.26 -0.32
N ALA A 2 2.82 -16.91 -0.83
CA ALA A 2 2.61 -15.58 -1.40
C ALA A 2 2.47 -14.61 -0.21
N GLY A 3 3.41 -13.66 -0.14
CA GLY A 3 3.76 -12.90 1.07
C GLY A 3 2.69 -11.91 1.54
N ILE A 4 2.93 -11.28 2.67
CA ILE A 4 2.08 -10.24 3.28
C ILE A 4 1.66 -9.14 2.29
N SER A 5 0.53 -8.47 2.54
CA SER A 5 0.07 -7.37 1.69
C SER A 5 1.07 -6.20 1.72
N LEU A 6 1.09 -5.39 0.66
CA LEU A 6 1.93 -4.18 0.62
C LEU A 6 1.58 -3.22 1.78
N CYS A 7 0.31 -3.14 2.16
CA CYS A 7 -0.15 -2.32 3.27
C CYS A 7 0.47 -2.78 4.59
N ASP A 8 0.40 -4.10 4.86
CA ASP A 8 0.94 -4.68 6.09
C ASP A 8 2.46 -4.60 6.12
N ALA A 9 3.13 -4.84 4.97
CA ALA A 9 4.57 -4.73 4.86
C ALA A 9 5.08 -3.32 5.20
N VAL A 10 4.41 -2.28 4.69
CA VAL A 10 4.78 -0.90 4.98
C VAL A 10 4.45 -0.55 6.43
N ASN A 11 3.28 -0.97 6.94
CA ASN A 11 2.89 -0.74 8.33
C ASN A 11 3.87 -1.39 9.31
N PHE A 12 4.36 -2.60 9.02
CA PHE A 12 5.40 -3.25 9.81
C PHE A 12 6.69 -2.42 9.88
N ILE A 13 7.12 -1.81 8.77
CA ILE A 13 8.29 -0.92 8.74
C ILE A 13 8.00 0.37 9.52
N VAL A 14 6.79 0.93 9.39
CA VAL A 14 6.35 2.12 10.12
C VAL A 14 6.44 1.88 11.62
N GLU A 15 5.94 0.76 12.11
CA GLU A 15 6.01 0.39 13.53
C GLU A 15 7.44 0.09 13.97
N LYS A 16 8.21 -0.64 13.16
CA LYS A 16 9.60 -1.03 13.50
C LYS A 16 10.53 0.16 13.69
N TYR A 17 10.30 1.25 12.96
CA TYR A 17 11.19 2.41 12.93
C TYR A 17 10.50 3.71 13.40
N ASP A 18 9.33 3.60 14.03
CA ASP A 18 8.53 4.74 14.51
C ASP A 18 8.34 5.84 13.45
N LEU A 19 8.06 5.43 12.21
CA LEU A 19 7.94 6.37 11.09
C LEU A 19 6.68 7.22 11.20
N VAL A 20 6.79 8.47 10.72
CA VAL A 20 5.69 9.43 10.71
C VAL A 20 5.13 9.60 9.30
N ARG A 21 3.80 9.65 9.20
CA ARG A 21 3.07 9.83 7.94
C ARG A 21 3.02 11.32 7.53
N THR A 22 3.43 11.65 6.30
CA THR A 22 3.67 13.04 5.83
C THR A 22 2.66 13.58 4.81
N ASP A 23 1.86 12.72 4.17
CA ASP A 23 0.88 13.09 3.13
C ASP A 23 -0.42 13.70 3.68
N ARG A 24 -0.48 13.94 5.00
CA ARG A 24 -1.69 14.41 5.68
C ARG A 24 -1.98 15.86 5.32
N ARG A 25 -3.17 16.09 4.75
CA ARG A 25 -3.69 17.45 4.53
C ARG A 25 -4.28 18.00 5.83
N GLY A 26 -3.65 19.05 6.37
CA GLY A 26 -4.24 19.95 7.36
C GLY A 26 -3.88 19.69 8.82
N PHE A 27 -4.01 20.73 9.64
CA PHE A 27 -3.96 20.67 11.10
C PHE A 27 -5.18 19.91 11.63
N ASN A 28 -4.99 18.67 12.05
CA ASN A 28 -5.94 17.95 12.89
C ASN A 28 -5.47 18.05 14.34
N ALA A 29 -6.39 18.38 15.25
CA ALA A 29 -6.12 18.41 16.68
C ALA A 29 -6.03 17.00 17.31
N GLU A 30 -6.44 15.97 16.57
CA GLU A 30 -6.39 14.57 16.98
C GLU A 30 -5.13 13.87 16.46
N THR A 31 -4.49 13.06 17.30
CA THR A 31 -3.36 12.22 16.91
C THR A 31 -3.78 11.22 15.82
N GLN A 32 -3.46 11.52 14.57
CA GLN A 32 -3.76 10.63 13.46
C GLN A 32 -2.81 9.42 13.44
N SER A 33 -3.35 8.24 13.12
CA SER A 33 -2.61 6.96 13.05
C SER A 33 -1.57 6.95 11.91
N PRO A 34 -0.29 6.67 12.20
CA PRO A 34 0.80 6.68 11.21
C PRO A 34 0.63 5.59 10.13
N LEU A 35 -0.25 4.62 10.38
CA LEU A 35 -0.48 3.48 9.52
C LEU A 35 -1.20 3.85 8.22
N LEU A 36 -0.88 3.09 7.18
CA LEU A 36 -1.57 3.10 5.91
C LEU A 36 -2.77 2.16 5.96
N SER A 37 -3.75 2.49 5.13
CA SER A 37 -4.90 1.64 4.81
C SER A 37 -4.84 1.16 3.36
N SER A 38 -5.64 0.14 3.02
CA SER A 38 -5.81 -0.31 1.63
C SER A 38 -6.28 0.81 0.69
N ILE A 39 -6.97 1.83 1.21
CA ILE A 39 -7.40 3.01 0.44
C ILE A 39 -6.19 3.84 0.02
N ASP A 40 -5.18 3.95 0.87
CA ASP A 40 -3.95 4.69 0.57
C ASP A 40 -3.17 4.00 -0.56
N ILE A 41 -3.12 2.67 -0.55
CA ILE A 41 -2.56 1.88 -1.67
C ILE A 41 -3.36 2.13 -2.96
N LEU A 42 -4.69 2.17 -2.89
CA LEU A 42 -5.52 2.46 -4.06
C LEU A 42 -5.29 3.88 -4.60
N ARG A 43 -5.15 4.87 -3.72
CA ARG A 43 -4.82 6.26 -4.10
C ARG A 43 -3.45 6.35 -4.75
N ALA A 44 -2.44 5.67 -4.19
CA ALA A 44 -1.10 5.62 -4.77
C ALA A 44 -1.12 5.00 -6.17
N ARG A 45 -1.83 3.87 -6.35
CA ARG A 45 -2.03 3.25 -7.67
C ARG A 45 -2.67 4.21 -8.67
N LYS A 46 -3.67 4.97 -8.25
CA LYS A 46 -4.31 5.98 -9.11
C LYS A 46 -3.32 7.08 -9.52
N ALA A 47 -2.58 7.61 -8.54
CA ALA A 47 -1.60 8.67 -8.77
C ALA A 47 -0.46 8.22 -9.70
N THR A 48 -0.11 6.94 -9.67
CA THR A 48 0.95 6.35 -10.51
C THR A 48 0.45 5.75 -11.82
N GLY A 49 -0.84 5.84 -12.13
CA GLY A 49 -1.41 5.31 -13.37
C GLY A 49 -1.60 3.79 -13.41
N LEU A 50 -1.46 3.08 -12.29
CA LEU A 50 -1.58 1.61 -12.17
C LEU A 50 -3.04 1.12 -12.04
N MET A 51 -3.98 1.84 -12.65
CA MET A 51 -5.42 1.48 -12.68
C MET A 51 -5.91 1.09 -14.08
N THR A 52 -5.00 0.80 -15.01
CA THR A 52 -5.33 0.33 -16.37
C THR A 52 -6.00 -1.05 -16.34
N ARG A 53 -6.95 -1.30 -17.24
CA ARG A 53 -7.76 -2.54 -17.27
C ARG A 53 -6.92 -3.80 -17.47
N ASN A 54 -5.86 -3.72 -18.28
CA ASN A 54 -5.00 -4.86 -18.58
C ASN A 54 -4.05 -5.20 -17.43
N ASP A 55 -3.65 -4.22 -16.61
CA ASP A 55 -2.70 -4.43 -15.50
C ASP A 55 -3.41 -4.53 -14.14
N TYR A 56 -4.71 -4.24 -14.08
CA TYR A 56 -5.48 -4.17 -12.84
C TYR A 56 -5.35 -5.44 -11.99
N ARG A 57 -5.47 -6.62 -12.62
CA ARG A 57 -5.41 -7.91 -11.92
C ARG A 57 -4.00 -8.17 -11.39
N THR A 58 -2.99 -8.02 -12.24
CA THR A 58 -1.58 -8.18 -11.88
C THR A 58 -1.18 -7.27 -10.73
N VAL A 59 -1.51 -5.97 -10.80
CA VAL A 59 -1.21 -5.00 -9.74
C VAL A 59 -1.95 -5.34 -8.45
N THR A 60 -3.19 -5.84 -8.54
CA THR A 60 -3.95 -6.28 -7.37
C THR A 60 -3.31 -7.49 -6.71
N ASP A 61 -2.91 -8.48 -7.51
CA ASP A 61 -2.25 -9.68 -6.99
C ASP A 61 -0.90 -9.31 -6.35
N ILE A 62 -0.13 -8.38 -6.93
CA ILE A 62 1.12 -7.90 -6.34
C ILE A 62 0.86 -7.18 -5.01
N THR A 63 -0.04 -6.20 -5.00
CA THR A 63 -0.29 -5.37 -3.80
C THR A 63 -0.98 -6.13 -2.67
N THR A 64 -1.71 -7.19 -2.98
CA THR A 64 -2.32 -8.09 -1.98
C THR A 64 -1.42 -9.27 -1.62
N GLY A 65 -0.20 -9.33 -2.16
CA GLY A 65 0.76 -10.38 -1.86
C GLY A 65 0.41 -11.75 -2.46
N LYS A 66 -0.55 -11.82 -3.38
CA LYS A 66 -1.01 -13.05 -4.06
C LYS A 66 -0.28 -13.35 -5.36
N TYR A 67 0.55 -12.42 -5.84
CA TYR A 67 1.30 -12.59 -7.07
C TYR A 67 2.24 -13.78 -6.98
N ARG A 68 2.24 -14.60 -8.03
CA ARG A 68 3.17 -15.72 -8.21
C ARG A 68 3.89 -15.48 -9.52
N GLU A 69 5.21 -15.48 -9.48
CA GLU A 69 6.02 -15.44 -10.69
C GLU A 69 5.71 -16.70 -11.51
N VAL A 70 5.19 -16.50 -12.72
CA VAL A 70 5.00 -17.62 -13.65
C VAL A 70 6.38 -17.90 -14.24
N GLN A 71 7.02 -18.96 -13.76
CA GLN A 71 8.28 -19.43 -14.33
C GLN A 71 8.04 -19.89 -15.78
N PRO A 72 8.94 -19.56 -16.73
CA PRO A 72 8.83 -19.98 -18.12
C PRO A 72 8.97 -21.50 -18.31
#